data_AF-A0A832WDN6-F1
#
_entry.id   AF-A0A832WDN6-F1
#
_cell.length_a   1.000
_cell.length_b   1.000
_cell.length_c   1.000
_cell.angle_alpha   90.00
_cell.angle_beta   90.00
_cell.angle_gamma   90.00
#
_symmetry.space_group_name_H-M   'P 1'
#
loop_
_entity.id
_entity.type
_entity.pdbx_description
1 polymer ?
#
loop_
_entity_poly.entity_id
_entity_poly.type
_entity_poly.pdbx_seq_one_letter_code
_entity_poly.pdbx_strand_id
1 'polypeptide(L)'
;MTGIMLDLPENKIVDTSITSKLRTDFVRIRKRAIPRLVNMKDNEMKQVLDNYHQEYKKILELHIDEKMSKEDNISALIDLSRLREEILLLIIQGYRIINDRIEKNKKISKERQRR
;
A
#
# COMPACT_ATOMS: atom_id res chain seq x y z
N MET A 1 -13.34 -4.56 11.68
CA MET A 1 -13.32 -4.47 10.20
C MET A 1 -12.31 -3.40 9.79
N THR A 2 -11.10 -3.81 9.47
CA THR A 2 -9.97 -2.93 9.09
C THR A 2 -9.37 -3.38 7.74
N GLY A 3 -10.22 -3.93 6.87
CA GLY A 3 -9.83 -4.32 5.52
C GLY A 3 -9.73 -3.07 4.66
N ILE A 4 -8.50 -2.66 4.35
CA ILE A 4 -8.26 -1.99 3.07
C ILE A 4 -8.66 -3.03 2.04
N MET A 5 -9.80 -2.85 1.40
CA MET A 5 -10.25 -3.76 0.36
C MET A 5 -10.48 -2.91 -0.87
N LEU A 6 -9.50 -2.96 -1.77
CA LEU A 6 -9.75 -2.50 -3.11
C LEU A 6 -10.75 -3.47 -3.74
N ASP A 7 -11.70 -2.92 -4.48
CA ASP A 7 -12.74 -3.68 -5.15
C ASP A 7 -12.15 -4.34 -6.41
N LEU A 8 -11.51 -5.50 -6.22
CA LEU A 8 -10.79 -6.21 -7.27
C LEU A 8 -11.75 -7.08 -8.08
N PRO A 9 -11.61 -7.14 -9.42
CA PRO A 9 -12.44 -8.01 -10.25
C PRO A 9 -12.12 -9.49 -10.00
N GLU A 10 -13.17 -10.32 -9.91
CA GLU A 10 -13.04 -11.75 -9.60
C GLU A 10 -12.26 -12.53 -10.67
N ASN A 11 -12.45 -12.17 -11.94
CA ASN A 11 -11.74 -12.78 -13.07
C ASN A 11 -10.28 -12.30 -13.20
N LYS A 12 -9.85 -11.36 -12.36
CA LYS A 12 -8.50 -10.75 -12.34
C LYS A 12 -8.13 -10.00 -13.63
N ILE A 13 -9.08 -9.76 -14.52
CA ILE A 13 -8.88 -9.02 -15.76
C ILE A 13 -9.24 -7.56 -15.51
N VAL A 14 -8.37 -6.64 -15.92
CA VAL A 14 -8.55 -5.20 -15.77
C VAL A 14 -8.42 -4.49 -17.12
N ASP A 15 -9.22 -3.44 -17.29
CA ASP A 15 -9.11 -2.48 -18.39
C ASP A 15 -8.69 -1.09 -17.87
N THR A 16 -8.70 -0.09 -18.74
CA THR A 16 -8.39 1.31 -18.37
C THR A 16 -9.37 1.87 -17.33
N SER A 17 -10.65 1.50 -17.40
CA SER A 17 -11.69 1.96 -16.46
C SER A 17 -11.43 1.41 -15.06
N ILE A 18 -11.20 0.09 -14.96
CA ILE A 18 -10.95 -0.60 -13.71
C ILE A 18 -9.64 -0.13 -13.09
N THR A 19 -8.54 -0.09 -13.86
CA THR A 19 -7.23 0.35 -13.35
C THR A 19 -7.27 1.81 -12.84
N SER A 20 -7.96 2.70 -13.55
CA SER A 20 -8.15 4.10 -13.12
C SER A 20 -8.98 4.22 -11.84
N LYS A 21 -10.07 3.44 -11.71
CA LYS A 21 -10.88 3.36 -10.48
C LYS A 21 -10.03 2.88 -9.30
N LEU A 22 -9.33 1.76 -9.45
CA LEU A 22 -8.48 1.18 -8.42
C LEU A 22 -7.41 2.17 -7.93
N ARG A 23 -6.75 2.87 -8.87
CA ARG A 23 -5.78 3.91 -8.55
C ARG A 23 -6.42 5.05 -7.76
N THR A 24 -7.55 5.56 -8.22
CA THR A 24 -8.27 6.66 -7.56
C THR A 24 -8.68 6.29 -6.13
N ASP A 25 -9.21 5.09 -5.94
CA ASP A 25 -9.64 4.61 -4.63
C ASP A 25 -8.43 4.40 -3.70
N PHE A 26 -7.33 3.86 -4.22
CA PHE A 26 -6.12 3.71 -3.42
C PHE A 26 -5.54 5.06 -2.97
N VAL A 27 -5.52 6.08 -3.83
CA VAL A 27 -5.07 7.43 -3.44
C VAL A 27 -5.89 7.96 -2.26
N ARG A 28 -7.20 7.74 -2.25
CA ARG A 28 -8.08 8.14 -1.13
C ARG A 28 -7.77 7.38 0.15
N ILE A 29 -7.57 6.06 0.03
CA ILE A 29 -7.18 5.19 1.15
C ILE A 29 -5.84 5.65 1.74
N ARG A 30 -4.82 5.83 0.92
CA ARG A 30 -3.47 6.26 1.32
C ARG A 30 -3.49 7.58 2.10
N LYS A 31 -4.21 8.59 1.58
CA LYS A 31 -4.34 9.90 2.25
C LYS A 31 -4.91 9.80 3.67
N ARG A 32 -5.77 8.82 3.92
CA ARG A 32 -6.34 8.57 5.27
C ARG A 32 -5.46 7.69 6.13
N ALA A 33 -4.72 6.77 5.53
CA ALA A 33 -3.91 5.78 6.24
C ALA A 33 -2.66 6.38 6.88
N ILE A 34 -1.87 7.16 6.12
CA ILE A 34 -0.57 7.66 6.60
C ILE A 34 -0.68 8.45 7.93
N PRO A 35 -1.60 9.43 8.09
CA PRO A 35 -1.72 10.15 9.36
C PRO A 35 -2.13 9.26 10.54
N ARG A 36 -2.90 8.20 10.28
CA ARG A 36 -3.32 7.24 11.30
C ARG A 36 -2.16 6.35 11.74
N LEU A 37 -1.35 5.87 10.80
CA LEU A 37 -0.19 5.02 11.08
C LEU A 37 0.80 5.68 12.04
N VAL A 38 1.04 6.99 11.89
CA VAL A 38 1.95 7.76 12.75
C VAL A 38 1.54 7.78 14.23
N ASN A 39 0.27 7.51 14.56
CA ASN A 39 -0.24 7.51 15.93
C ASN A 39 -0.59 6.11 16.46
N MET A 40 -0.52 5.07 15.63
CA MET A 40 -0.79 3.68 16.05
C MET A 40 0.36 3.09 16.85
N LYS A 41 0.05 2.08 17.70
CA LYS A 41 1.08 1.24 18.33
C LYS A 41 1.77 0.37 17.28
N ASP A 42 3.04 0.05 17.48
CA ASP A 42 3.85 -0.69 16.50
C ASP A 42 3.22 -2.05 16.11
N ASN A 43 2.64 -2.78 17.06
CA ASN A 43 2.01 -4.08 16.78
C ASN A 43 0.74 -3.94 15.91
N GLU A 44 -0.11 -2.96 16.20
CA GLU A 44 -1.31 -2.66 15.41
C GLU A 44 -0.91 -2.20 14.01
N MET A 45 0.12 -1.35 13.94
CA MET A 45 0.66 -0.86 12.68
C MET A 45 1.20 -2.00 11.81
N LYS A 46 1.94 -2.96 12.39
CA LYS A 46 2.41 -4.16 11.67
C LYS A 46 1.26 -4.98 11.09
N GLN A 47 0.17 -5.17 11.83
CA GLN A 47 -1.02 -5.87 11.33
C GLN A 47 -1.65 -5.14 10.14
N VAL A 48 -1.76 -3.81 10.21
CA VAL A 48 -2.27 -3.01 9.09
C VAL A 48 -1.35 -3.11 7.87
N LEU A 49 -0.03 -3.06 8.07
CA LEU A 49 0.94 -3.22 6.97
C LEU A 49 0.91 -4.62 6.36
N ASP A 50 0.69 -5.66 7.16
CA ASP A 50 0.50 -7.03 6.66
C ASP A 50 -0.76 -7.12 5.78
N ASN A 51 -1.86 -6.48 6.17
CA ASN A 51 -3.07 -6.40 5.33
C ASN A 51 -2.75 -5.74 3.98
N TYR A 52 -2.03 -4.62 3.96
CA TYR A 52 -1.58 -3.99 2.71
C TYR A 52 -0.68 -4.93 1.89
N HIS A 53 0.16 -5.72 2.54
CA HIS A 53 1.01 -6.71 1.87
C HIS A 53 0.19 -7.83 1.21
N GLN A 54 -0.88 -8.30 1.85
CA GLN A 54 -1.78 -9.30 1.27
C GLN A 54 -2.57 -8.71 0.09
N GLU A 55 -3.08 -7.49 0.21
CA GLU A 55 -3.74 -6.79 -0.91
C GLU A 55 -2.79 -6.56 -2.09
N TYR A 56 -1.54 -6.20 -1.80
CA TYR A 56 -0.51 -6.05 -2.83
C TYR A 56 -0.31 -7.34 -3.63
N LYS A 57 -0.28 -8.51 -2.97
CA LYS A 57 -0.17 -9.81 -3.66
C LYS A 57 -1.34 -10.04 -4.60
N LYS A 58 -2.58 -9.74 -4.19
CA LYS A 58 -3.75 -9.87 -5.05
C LYS A 58 -3.66 -8.97 -6.29
N ILE A 59 -3.11 -7.77 -6.15
CA ILE A 59 -2.95 -6.81 -7.25
C ILE A 59 -1.84 -7.24 -8.23
N LEU A 60 -0.84 -7.99 -7.75
CA LEU A 60 0.17 -8.60 -8.64
C LEU A 60 -0.45 -9.67 -9.56
N GLU A 61 -1.53 -10.31 -9.14
CA GLU A 61 -2.25 -11.32 -9.94
C GLU A 61 -3.19 -10.71 -10.99
N LEU A 62 -3.32 -9.38 -11.07
CA LEU A 62 -4.15 -8.72 -12.07
C LEU A 62 -3.45 -8.70 -13.45
N HIS A 63 -4.24 -8.99 -14.48
CA HIS A 63 -3.83 -9.02 -15.89
C HIS A 63 -4.68 -8.05 -16.71
N ILE A 64 -4.10 -7.47 -17.74
CA ILE A 64 -4.83 -6.55 -18.62
C ILE A 64 -5.60 -7.35 -19.67
N ASP A 65 -6.77 -6.85 -20.06
CA ASP A 65 -7.54 -7.44 -21.14
C ASP A 65 -6.75 -7.40 -22.47
N GLU A 66 -6.45 -8.58 -23.01
CA GLU A 66 -5.70 -8.78 -24.25
C GLU A 66 -6.47 -8.30 -25.48
N LYS A 67 -7.78 -8.05 -25.36
CA LYS A 67 -8.63 -7.56 -26.45
C LYS A 67 -8.59 -6.04 -26.63
N MET A 68 -7.89 -5.32 -25.76
CA MET A 68 -7.78 -3.87 -25.82
C MET A 68 -6.91 -3.39 -26.99
N SER A 69 -7.13 -2.15 -27.42
CA SER A 69 -6.22 -1.46 -28.34
C SER A 69 -4.81 -1.36 -27.72
N LYS A 70 -3.79 -1.18 -28.55
CA LYS A 70 -2.41 -1.07 -28.07
C LYS A 70 -2.24 0.14 -27.13
N GLU A 71 -2.85 1.27 -27.47
CA GLU A 71 -2.81 2.51 -26.69
C GLU A 71 -3.50 2.36 -25.34
N ASP A 72 -4.68 1.73 -25.31
CA ASP A 72 -5.41 1.49 -24.07
C ASP A 72 -4.69 0.47 -23.18
N ASN A 73 -4.09 -0.56 -23.79
CA ASN A 73 -3.31 -1.57 -23.08
C ASN A 73 -2.10 -0.93 -22.36
N ILE A 74 -1.34 -0.06 -23.06
CA ILE A 74 -0.24 0.70 -22.46
C ILE A 74 -0.73 1.59 -21.33
N SER A 75 -1.86 2.27 -21.51
CA SER A 75 -2.43 3.15 -20.47
C SER A 75 -2.83 2.36 -19.22
N ALA A 76 -3.50 1.22 -19.39
CA ALA A 76 -3.84 0.32 -18.28
C ALA A 76 -2.60 -0.25 -17.58
N LEU A 77 -1.54 -0.60 -18.33
CA LEU A 77 -0.25 -1.04 -17.76
C LEU A 77 0.37 0.03 -16.87
N ILE A 78 0.36 1.29 -17.33
CA ILE A 78 0.92 2.41 -16.58
C ILE A 78 0.13 2.62 -15.29
N ASP A 79 -1.20 2.62 -15.34
CA ASP A 79 -2.03 2.83 -14.14
C ASP A 79 -1.92 1.67 -13.15
N LEU A 80 -1.88 0.42 -13.62
CA LEU A 80 -1.67 -0.75 -12.77
C LEU A 80 -0.27 -0.75 -12.13
N SER A 81 0.76 -0.34 -12.89
CA SER A 81 2.12 -0.21 -12.37
C SER A 81 2.22 0.86 -11.29
N ARG A 82 1.57 2.02 -11.50
CA ARG A 82 1.48 3.09 -10.51
C ARG A 82 0.77 2.63 -9.24
N LEU A 83 -0.35 1.93 -9.36
CA LEU A 83 -1.06 1.37 -8.21
C LEU A 83 -0.15 0.47 -7.36
N ARG A 84 0.57 -0.44 -8.02
CA ARG A 84 1.53 -1.36 -7.37
C ARG A 84 2.63 -0.59 -6.63
N GLU A 85 3.20 0.42 -7.27
CA GLU A 85 4.23 1.28 -6.68
C GLU A 85 3.71 2.04 -5.45
N GLU A 86 2.53 2.65 -5.55
CA GLU A 86 1.96 3.44 -4.44
C GLU A 86 1.67 2.58 -3.19
N ILE A 87 1.24 1.34 -3.38
CA ILE A 87 1.00 0.39 -2.27
C ILE A 87 2.32 0.01 -1.61
N LEU A 88 3.32 -0.38 -2.40
CA LEU A 88 4.66 -0.69 -1.88
C LEU A 88 5.25 0.49 -1.11
N LEU A 89 5.12 1.69 -1.64
CA LEU A 89 5.63 2.90 -0.99
C LEU A 89 4.98 3.11 0.38
N LEU A 90 3.65 2.91 0.50
CA LEU A 90 2.95 3.01 1.78
C LEU A 90 3.47 1.96 2.78
N ILE A 91 3.69 0.72 2.33
CA ILE A 91 4.22 -0.35 3.18
C ILE A 91 5.62 0.02 3.72
N ILE A 92 6.51 0.46 2.83
CA ILE A 92 7.88 0.87 3.16
C ILE A 92 7.88 2.05 4.13
N GLN A 93 7.06 3.06 3.87
CA GLN A 93 6.92 4.22 4.76
C GLN A 93 6.44 3.81 6.15
N GLY A 94 5.50 2.86 6.21
CA GLY A 94 5.05 2.31 7.48
C GLY A 94 6.18 1.66 8.27
N TYR A 95 6.94 0.75 7.66
CA TYR A 95 8.06 0.11 8.35
C TYR A 95 9.18 1.08 8.74
N ARG A 96 9.41 2.15 7.95
CA ARG A 96 10.34 3.23 8.34
C ARG A 96 9.93 3.90 9.65
N ILE A 97 8.65 4.25 9.81
CA ILE A 97 8.15 4.87 11.06
C ILE A 97 8.42 3.96 12.27
N ILE A 98 8.20 2.65 12.12
CA ILE A 98 8.47 1.68 13.20
C ILE A 98 9.96 1.65 13.51
N ASN A 99 10.82 1.58 12.50
CA ASN A 99 12.27 1.55 12.68
C ASN A 99 12.78 2.82 13.37
N ASP A 100 12.31 4.00 12.96
CA ASP A 100 12.69 5.28 13.56
C ASP A 100 12.31 5.34 15.06
N ARG A 101 11.14 4.80 15.44
CA ARG A 101 10.71 4.70 16.84
C ARG A 101 11.62 3.78 17.64
N ILE A 102 11.99 2.61 17.09
CA ILE A 102 12.91 1.66 17.74
C ILE A 102 14.27 2.32 17.97
N GLU A 103 14.82 3.01 16.98
CA GLU A 103 16.10 3.72 17.12
C GLU A 103 16.05 4.83 18.17
N LYS A 104 14.97 5.62 18.17
CA LYS A 104 14.76 6.68 19.17
C LYS A 104 14.73 6.12 20.59
N ASN A 105 14.00 5.02 20.81
CA ASN A 105 13.90 4.37 22.12
C ASN A 105 15.26 3.81 22.59
N LYS A 106 16.05 3.22 21.67
CA LYS A 106 17.42 2.76 21.96
C LYS A 106 18.33 3.90 22.40
N LYS A 107 18.26 5.07 21.73
CA LYS A 107 19.04 6.26 22.10
C LYS A 107 18.67 6.77 23.50
N ILE A 108 17.38 6.89 23.80
CA ILE A 108 16.88 7.34 25.12
C ILE A 108 17.33 6.38 26.22
N SER A 109 17.25 5.07 26.00
CA SER A 109 17.68 4.07 26.98
C SER A 109 19.17 4.19 27.30
N LYS A 110 20.02 4.39 26.28
CA LYS A 110 21.48 4.55 26.47
C LYS A 110 21.81 5.83 27.24
N GLU A 111 21.07 6.91 27.02
CA GLU A 111 21.27 8.17 27.75
C GLU A 111 20.87 8.05 29.22
N ARG A 112 19.76 7.35 29.52
CA ARG A 112 19.33 7.07 30.90
C ARG A 112 20.32 6.20 31.68
N GLN A 113 21.02 5.28 31.02
CA GLN A 113 22.05 4.44 31.66
C GLN A 113 23.36 5.19 31.95
N ARG A 114 23.57 6.37 31.36
CA ARG A 114 24.77 7.20 31.55
C ARG A 114 24.60 8.28 32.61
N ARG A 115 23.38 8.51 33.10
CA ARG A 115 23.04 9.43 34.18
C ARG A 115 22.84 8.63 35.46
#